data_AF-A0A455UC66-F1
#
_entry.id   AF-A0A455UC66-F1
#
_cell.length_a   1.000
_cell.length_b   1.000
_cell.length_c   1.000
_cell.angle_alpha   90.00
_cell.angle_beta   90.00
_cell.angle_gamma   90.00
#
_symmetry.space_group_name_H-M   'P 1'
#
loop_
_entity.id
_entity.type
_entity.pdbx_description
1 polymer ?
#
loop_
_entity_poly.entity_id
_entity_poly.type
_entity_poly.pdbx_seq_one_letter_code
_entity_poly.pdbx_strand_id
1 'polypeptide(L)'
;MIGFHFFNPVPLMKIVEVIPGLRTDDEVTQRVNALGAAMGHFTAQATDTPGFLVNHAGRAFGTEALRILSESVTDPATIDRIMVDQGGFRMGPLPCLTLPAWMFPMR
;
A
#
# COMPACT_ATOMS: atom_id res chain seq x y z
N MET A 1 23.47 -0.40 -0.07
CA MET A 1 22.46 0.17 0.86
C MET A 1 21.11 -0.36 0.44
N ILE A 2 20.29 -0.81 1.39
CA ILE A 2 19.01 -1.47 1.10
C ILE A 2 17.88 -0.75 1.84
N GLY A 3 16.72 -0.62 1.18
CA GLY A 3 15.49 -0.09 1.78
C GLY A 3 14.70 -1.20 2.48
N PHE A 4 14.13 -0.87 3.64
CA PHE A 4 13.30 -1.77 4.43
C PHE A 4 12.08 -1.02 4.94
N HIS A 5 10.98 -1.06 4.18
CA HIS A 5 9.82 -0.17 4.33
C HIS A 5 8.63 -0.90 4.96
N PHE A 6 8.23 -0.45 6.15
CA PHE A 6 7.11 -0.99 6.91
C PHE A 6 5.83 -0.16 6.72
N PHE A 7 4.69 -0.82 6.88
CA PHE A 7 3.38 -0.18 6.81
C PHE A 7 2.82 0.04 8.21
N ASN A 8 2.21 1.20 8.44
CA ASN A 8 1.62 1.57 9.72
C ASN A 8 0.17 1.01 9.83
N PRO A 9 -0.23 0.42 10.98
CA PRO A 9 0.57 0.08 12.16
C PRO A 9 1.44 -1.15 11.98
N VAL A 10 2.74 -1.01 12.28
CA VAL A 10 3.75 -2.05 12.03
C VAL A 10 3.36 -3.41 12.63
N PRO A 11 2.90 -3.54 13.89
CA PRO A 11 2.55 -4.86 14.44
C PRO A 11 1.38 -5.56 13.74
N LEU A 12 0.46 -4.77 13.17
CA LEU A 12 -0.76 -5.26 12.50
C LEU A 12 -0.51 -5.57 11.03
N MET A 13 0.34 -4.79 10.36
CA MET A 13 0.64 -4.96 8.95
C MET A 13 1.70 -6.04 8.74
N LYS A 14 1.30 -7.20 8.20
CA LYS A 14 2.18 -8.36 7.99
C LYS A 14 3.02 -8.29 6.71
N ILE A 15 3.29 -7.10 6.20
CA ILE A 15 4.08 -6.90 4.98
C ILE A 15 5.20 -5.89 5.24
N VAL A 16 6.36 -6.16 4.64
CA VAL A 16 7.50 -5.26 4.58
C VAL A 16 8.09 -5.29 3.16
N GLU A 17 8.40 -4.13 2.60
CA GLU A 17 9.04 -4.02 1.29
C GLU A 17 10.56 -3.99 1.44
N VAL A 18 11.25 -4.84 0.67
CA VAL A 18 12.70 -4.93 0.61
C VAL A 18 13.15 -4.36 -0.74
N ILE A 19 13.88 -3.25 -0.71
CA ILE A 19 14.27 -2.50 -1.90
C ILE A 19 15.80 -2.50 -2.04
N PRO A 20 16.38 -3.47 -2.76
CA PRO A 20 17.82 -3.46 -3.05
C PRO A 20 18.15 -2.29 -3.99
N GLY A 21 19.07 -1.43 -3.56
CA GLY A 21 19.65 -0.42 -4.45
C GLY A 21 20.56 -1.06 -5.50
N LEU A 22 20.89 -0.32 -6.57
CA LEU A 22 21.63 -0.81 -7.76
C LEU A 22 22.94 -1.56 -7.46
N ARG A 23 23.61 -1.24 -6.35
CA ARG A 23 24.88 -1.84 -5.92
C ARG A 23 24.75 -2.68 -4.64
N THR A 24 23.56 -3.17 -4.34
CA THR A 24 23.31 -4.00 -3.15
C THR A 24 23.66 -5.44 -3.47
N ASP A 25 24.56 -6.03 -2.68
CA ASP A 25 24.90 -7.44 -2.82
C ASP A 25 23.72 -8.34 -2.43
N ASP A 26 23.57 -9.45 -3.15
CA ASP A 26 22.49 -10.41 -2.92
C ASP A 26 22.48 -10.98 -1.51
N GLU A 27 23.66 -11.13 -0.89
CA GLU A 27 23.78 -11.59 0.49
C GLU A 27 23.09 -10.64 1.47
N VAL A 28 23.19 -9.33 1.25
CA VAL A 28 22.51 -8.32 2.08
C VAL A 28 21.01 -8.47 1.94
N THR A 29 20.52 -8.63 0.71
CA THR A 29 19.10 -8.84 0.42
C THR A 29 18.56 -10.09 1.09
N GLN A 30 19.30 -11.20 1.05
CA GLN A 30 18.93 -12.44 1.73
C GLN A 30 18.85 -12.28 3.25
N ARG A 31 19.83 -11.58 3.85
CA ARG A 31 19.84 -11.29 5.29
C ARG A 31 18.64 -10.44 5.71
N VAL A 32 18.28 -9.42 4.93
CA VAL A 32 17.11 -8.58 5.22
C VAL A 32 15.80 -9.34 5.03
N ASN A 33 15.69 -10.20 4.02
CA ASN A 33 14.54 -11.08 3.86
C ASN A 33 14.38 -12.02 5.07
N ALA A 34 15.47 -12.63 5.53
CA ALA A 34 15.46 -13.48 6.71
C ALA A 34 15.05 -12.71 7.98
N LEU A 35 15.50 -11.45 8.11
CA LEU A 35 15.12 -10.57 9.21
C LEU A 35 13.62 -10.26 9.22
N GLY A 36 13.04 -9.90 8.07
CA GLY A 36 11.60 -9.63 7.96
C GLY A 36 10.76 -10.86 8.28
N ALA A 37 11.18 -12.04 7.79
CA ALA A 37 10.53 -13.30 8.12
C ALA A 37 10.61 -13.63 9.63
N ALA A 38 11.77 -13.42 10.26
CA ALA A 38 11.95 -13.61 11.70
C ALA A 38 11.09 -12.66 12.55
N MET A 39 10.79 -11.46 12.04
CA MET A 39 9.85 -10.51 12.65
C MET A 39 8.37 -10.88 12.40
N GLY A 40 8.08 -11.92 11.63
CA GLY A 40 6.73 -12.35 11.30
C GLY A 40 6.05 -11.54 10.19
N HIS A 41 6.83 -10.87 9.34
CA HIS A 41 6.33 -10.16 8.16
C HIS A 41 6.65 -10.92 6.88
N PHE A 42 5.73 -10.87 5.92
CA PHE A 42 5.99 -11.23 4.55
C PHE A 42 6.87 -10.16 3.89
N THR A 43 8.01 -10.58 3.35
CA THR A 43 8.98 -9.71 2.67
C THR A 43 8.68 -9.67 1.17
N ALA A 44 8.23 -8.53 0.66
CA ALA A 44 8.02 -8.30 -0.75
C ALA A 44 9.24 -7.58 -1.35
N GLN A 45 9.94 -8.22 -2.28
CA GLN A 45 11.02 -7.55 -3.00
C GLN A 45 10.44 -6.57 -4.03
N ALA A 46 10.88 -5.33 -3.98
CA ALA A 46 10.46 -4.28 -4.90
C ALA A 46 11.68 -3.65 -5.58
N THR A 47 11.53 -3.29 -6.86
CA THR A 47 12.54 -2.47 -7.54
C THR A 47 12.45 -1.03 -7.04
N ASP A 48 13.60 -0.36 -6.92
CA ASP A 48 13.69 1.04 -6.50
C ASP A 48 13.03 1.97 -7.53
N THR A 49 11.73 2.16 -7.36
CA THR A 49 10.85 2.96 -8.23
C THR A 49 9.94 3.83 -7.36
N PRO A 50 9.49 5.00 -7.85
CA PRO A 50 8.66 5.90 -7.05
C PRO A 50 7.36 5.23 -6.54
N GLY A 51 7.28 5.06 -5.22
CA GLY A 51 6.15 4.39 -4.54
C GLY A 51 6.30 2.88 -4.34
N PHE A 52 7.47 2.32 -4.65
CA PHE A 52 7.77 0.89 -4.47
C PHE A 52 6.65 0.00 -5.05
N LEU A 53 6.24 -1.06 -4.37
CA LEU A 53 5.23 -1.98 -4.89
C LEU A 53 3.81 -1.56 -4.46
N VAL A 54 3.57 -1.41 -3.16
CA VAL A 54 2.24 -1.21 -2.59
C VAL A 54 1.69 0.18 -2.90
N ASN A 55 2.48 1.25 -2.72
CA ASN A 55 1.98 2.59 -3.03
C ASN A 55 1.81 2.77 -4.55
N HIS A 56 2.59 2.06 -5.36
CA HIS A 56 2.39 2.05 -6.80
C HIS A 56 1.08 1.36 -7.19
N ALA A 57 0.81 0.17 -6.65
CA ALA A 57 -0.43 -0.55 -6.90
C ALA A 57 -1.67 0.22 -6.42
N GLY A 58 -1.59 0.88 -5.27
CA GLY A 58 -2.70 1.66 -4.69
C GLY A 58 -2.94 3.03 -5.35
N ARG A 59 -2.04 3.52 -6.20
CA ARG A 59 -2.09 4.89 -6.73
C ARG A 59 -3.35 5.19 -7.54
N ALA A 60 -3.79 4.22 -8.33
CA ALA A 60 -4.99 4.34 -9.16
C ALA A 60 -6.27 4.45 -8.33
N PHE A 61 -6.29 3.87 -7.13
CA PHE A 61 -7.49 3.78 -6.30
C PHE A 61 -8.10 5.15 -5.98
N GLY A 62 -7.29 6.08 -5.46
CA GLY A 62 -7.76 7.45 -5.18
C GLY A 62 -7.83 8.32 -6.44
N THR A 63 -6.87 8.19 -7.35
CA THR A 63 -6.78 9.08 -8.52
C THR A 63 -7.90 8.85 -9.54
N GLU A 64 -8.29 7.60 -9.80
CA GLU A 64 -9.43 7.30 -10.67
C GLU A 64 -10.77 7.68 -10.02
N ALA A 65 -10.91 7.53 -8.70
CA ALA A 65 -12.09 8.00 -7.98
C ALA A 65 -12.28 9.52 -8.11
N LEU A 66 -11.19 10.29 -8.00
CA LEU A 66 -11.22 11.73 -8.25
C LEU A 66 -11.56 12.06 -9.70
N ARG A 67 -11.10 11.25 -10.65
CA ARG A 67 -11.42 11.42 -12.07
C ARG A 67 -12.91 11.22 -12.34
N ILE A 68 -13.49 10.12 -11.86
CA ILE A 68 -14.94 9.83 -11.97
C ILE A 68 -15.77 10.97 -11.38
N LEU A 69 -15.34 11.49 -10.22
CA LEU A 69 -15.97 12.64 -9.59
C LEU A 69 -15.87 13.92 -10.44
N SER A 70 -14.69 14.18 -11.03
CA SER A 70 -14.46 15.34 -11.89
C SER A 70 -15.29 15.31 -13.17
N GLU A 71 -15.54 14.12 -13.71
CA GLU A 71 -16.38 13.89 -14.89
C GLU A 71 -17.88 13.85 -14.55
N SER A 72 -18.24 14.03 -13.27
CA SER A 72 -19.63 14.02 -12.77
C SER A 72 -20.42 12.76 -13.16
N VAL A 73 -19.74 11.62 -13.25
CA VAL A 73 -20.35 10.34 -13.65
C VAL A 73 -21.40 9.88 -12.63
N THR A 74 -21.12 10.07 -11.34
CA THR A 74 -22.03 9.75 -10.23
C THR A 74 -21.63 10.51 -8.96
N ASP A 75 -22.44 10.40 -7.90
CA ASP A 75 -22.13 10.99 -6.59
C ASP A 75 -21.00 10.24 -5.84
N PRO A 76 -20.25 10.93 -4.95
CA PRO A 76 -19.18 10.34 -4.13
C PRO A 76 -19.54 9.06 -3.38
N ALA A 77 -20.74 9.01 -2.78
CA ALA A 77 -21.13 7.88 -1.94
C ALA A 77 -21.35 6.62 -2.77
N THR A 78 -21.85 6.76 -4.00
CA THR A 78 -21.97 5.65 -4.95
C THR A 78 -20.60 5.11 -5.36
N ILE A 79 -19.60 5.96 -5.60
CA ILE A 79 -18.22 5.53 -5.92
C ILE A 79 -17.66 4.68 -4.78
N ASP A 80 -17.72 5.21 -3.55
CA ASP A 80 -17.20 4.51 -2.37
C ASP A 80 -17.92 3.18 -2.14
N ARG A 81 -19.26 3.17 -2.29
CA ARG A 81 -20.07 1.97 -2.08
C ARG A 81 -19.74 0.87 -3.07
N ILE A 82 -19.54 1.18 -4.35
CA ILE A 82 -19.17 0.15 -5.35
C ILE A 82 -17.81 -0.46 -5.00
N MET A 83 -16.83 0.37 -4.64
CA MET A 83 -15.49 -0.14 -4.30
C MET A 83 -15.52 -1.01 -3.03
N VAL A 84 -16.37 -0.69 -2.05
CA VAL A 84 -16.54 -1.52 -0.85
C VAL A 84 -17.36 -2.79 -1.14
N ASP A 85 -18.58 -2.64 -1.64
CA ASP A 85 -19.55 -3.74 -1.77
C ASP A 85 -19.16 -4.73 -2.88
N GLN A 86 -18.59 -4.24 -3.99
CA GLN A 86 -18.23 -5.07 -5.16
C GLN A 86 -16.72 -5.24 -5.32
N GLY A 87 -15.94 -4.20 -5.04
CA GLY A 87 -14.47 -4.26 -5.11
C GLY A 87 -13.84 -5.01 -3.93
N GLY A 88 -14.60 -5.28 -2.86
CA GLY A 88 -14.10 -5.97 -1.67
C GLY A 88 -13.10 -5.13 -0.85
N PHE A 89 -13.00 -3.83 -1.13
CA PHE A 89 -12.14 -2.93 -0.37
C PHE A 89 -12.76 -2.65 0.99
N ARG A 90 -11.90 -2.47 2.00
CA ARG A 90 -12.34 -2.18 3.36
C ARG A 90 -12.97 -0.79 3.51
N MET A 91 -12.51 0.14 2.71
CA MET A 91 -12.92 1.54 2.71
C MET A 91 -12.95 2.03 1.26
N GLY A 92 -13.87 2.95 0.98
CA GLY A 92 -13.91 3.63 -0.31
C GLY A 92 -12.66 4.50 -0.57
N PRO A 93 -12.38 4.83 -1.83
CA PRO A 93 -11.22 5.63 -2.21
C PRO A 93 -11.25 7.07 -1.72
N LEU A 94 -12.42 7.71 -1.58
CA LEU A 94 -12.50 9.13 -1.21
C LEU A 94 -12.19 9.38 0.29
N PRO A 95 -12.70 8.55 1.23
CA PRO A 95 -12.29 8.64 2.63
C PRO A 95 -10.80 8.33 2.83
N CYS A 96 -10.19 7.46 2.03
CA CYS A 96 -8.75 7.19 2.09
C CYS A 96 -7.88 8.42 1.77
N LEU A 97 -8.39 9.37 0.98
CA LEU A 97 -7.67 10.61 0.63
C LEU A 97 -7.80 11.70 1.71
N THR A 98 -8.85 11.63 2.53
CA THR A 98 -9.25 12.72 3.43
C THR A 98 -9.04 12.39 4.90
N LEU A 99 -9.09 11.10 5.28
CA LEU A 99 -8.94 10.68 6.67
C LEU A 99 -7.47 10.40 7.02
N PRO A 100 -7.02 10.77 8.23
CA PRO A 100 -5.73 10.33 8.74
C PRO A 100 -5.74 8.81 8.94
N ALA A 101 -4.58 8.18 8.73
CA ALA A 101 -4.44 6.71 8.68
C ALA A 101 -4.95 5.96 9.93
N TRP A 102 -5.02 6.61 11.10
CA TRP A 102 -5.54 6.01 12.34
C TRP A 102 -7.07 5.94 12.38
N MET A 103 -7.78 6.69 11.53
CA MET A 103 -9.24 6.60 11.36
C MET A 103 -9.65 5.50 10.38
N PHE A 104 -8.68 4.85 9.73
CA PHE A 104 -8.98 3.66 8.96
C PHE A 104 -9.42 2.55 9.91
N PRO A 105 -10.52 1.84 9.59
CA PRO A 105 -10.98 0.76 10.43
C PRO A 105 -9.83 -0.25 10.56
N MET A 106 -9.45 -0.57 11.80
CA MET A 106 -8.54 -1.66 12.13
C MET A 106 -9.39 -2.89 12.42
N ARG A 107 -9.01 -4.07 11.94
CA ARG A 107 -9.74 -5.31 12.26
C ARG A 107 -8.91 -5.99 13.32
#